data_AF-H0AE30-F1
#
_entry.id   AF-H0AE30-F1
#
_cell.length_a   1.000
_cell.length_b   1.000
_cell.length_c   1.000
_cell.angle_alpha   90.00
_cell.angle_beta   90.00
_cell.angle_gamma   90.00
#
_symmetry.space_group_name_H-M   'P 1'
#
loop_
_entity.id
_entity.type
_entity.pdbx_description
1 polymer ?
#
loop_
_entity_poly.entity_id
_entity_poly.type
_entity_poly.pdbx_seq_one_letter_code
_entity_poly.pdbx_strand_id
1 'polypeptide(L)'
;MSKISEFVTSEASEAENIKSKHTRKNVQAALDKIGRKVKEEQQTPENGVAFFAGNVSEREGRPDIQVWEVIPPHPIESRHYRCDKEFVLEPLRQMIIEDKVIRSYSRR
;
A
#
# COMPACT_ATOMS: atom_id res chain seq x y z
N MET A 1 -0.21 12.49 9.11
CA MET A 1 -0.61 12.01 7.76
C MET A 1 -0.54 13.04 6.62
N SER A 2 -0.47 14.36 6.85
CA SER A 2 -0.51 15.38 5.75
C SER A 2 0.48 15.12 4.59
N LYS A 3 1.75 14.83 4.90
CA LYS A 3 2.79 14.54 3.90
C LYS A 3 2.47 13.33 3.00
N ILE A 4 1.74 12.34 3.51
CA ILE A 4 1.33 11.16 2.73
C ILE A 4 0.16 11.54 1.81
N SER A 5 -0.80 12.33 2.31
CA SER A 5 -1.90 12.84 1.47
C SER A 5 -1.39 13.71 0.32
N GLU A 6 -0.42 14.58 0.59
CA GLU A 6 0.23 15.41 -0.43
C GLU A 6 0.95 14.53 -1.46
N PHE A 7 1.70 13.53 -1.01
CA PHE A 7 2.39 12.58 -1.88
C PHE A 7 1.42 11.81 -2.80
N VAL A 8 0.33 11.27 -2.26
CA VAL A 8 -0.70 10.57 -3.04
C VAL A 8 -1.34 11.49 -4.09
N THR A 9 -1.54 12.76 -3.75
CA THR A 9 -2.11 13.76 -4.68
C THR A 9 -1.14 14.08 -5.81
N SER A 10 0.16 14.16 -5.50
CA SER A 10 1.22 14.35 -6.51
C SER A 10 1.27 13.15 -7.47
N GLU A 11 1.29 11.93 -6.94
CA GLU A 11 1.30 10.70 -7.74
C GLU A 11 0.04 10.57 -8.61
N ALA A 12 -1.12 11.00 -8.11
CA ALA A 12 -2.37 10.97 -8.88
C ALA A 12 -2.32 11.93 -10.07
N SER A 13 -1.67 13.08 -9.90
CA SER A 13 -1.42 14.06 -10.98
C SER A 13 -0.45 13.49 -12.01
N GLU A 14 0.63 12.82 -11.58
CA GLU A 14 1.57 12.18 -12.50
C GLU A 14 0.92 11.04 -13.31
N ALA A 15 0.03 10.28 -12.67
CA ALA A 15 -0.73 9.20 -13.31
C ALA A 15 -1.61 9.68 -14.49
N GLU A 16 -1.96 10.98 -14.56
CA GLU A 16 -2.69 11.54 -15.71
C GLU A 16 -1.96 11.35 -17.04
N ASN A 17 -0.62 11.31 -17.00
CA ASN A 17 0.23 11.17 -18.18
C ASN A 17 0.33 9.72 -18.70
N ILE A 18 -0.27 8.73 -18.01
CA ILE A 18 -0.29 7.34 -18.47
C ILE A 18 -1.07 7.24 -19.79
N LYS A 19 -0.40 6.75 -20.84
CA LYS A 19 -0.97 6.64 -22.21
C LYS A 19 -2.20 5.73 -22.29
N SER A 20 -2.14 4.57 -21.62
CA SER A 20 -3.25 3.61 -21.59
C SER A 20 -4.41 4.14 -20.74
N LYS A 21 -5.56 4.41 -21.36
CA LYS A 21 -6.78 4.89 -20.67
C LYS A 21 -7.24 3.92 -19.57
N HIS A 22 -7.13 2.62 -19.81
CA HIS A 22 -7.51 1.59 -18.84
C HIS A 22 -6.57 1.60 -17.63
N THR A 23 -5.25 1.59 -17.88
CA THR A 23 -4.25 1.63 -16.81
C THR A 23 -4.36 2.91 -16.00
N ARG A 24 -4.49 4.07 -16.67
CA ARG A 24 -4.66 5.36 -16.02
C ARG A 24 -5.83 5.38 -15.05
N LYS A 25 -7.01 4.92 -15.49
CA LYS A 25 -8.20 4.84 -14.63
C LYS A 25 -8.00 3.95 -13.41
N ASN A 26 -7.35 2.80 -13.58
CA ASN A 26 -7.10 1.86 -12.49
C ASN A 26 -6.11 2.44 -11.47
N VAL A 27 -5.02 3.08 -11.93
CA VAL A 27 -4.02 3.72 -11.07
C VAL A 27 -4.64 4.89 -10.30
N GLN A 28 -5.38 5.77 -10.98
CA GLN A 28 -6.06 6.89 -10.33
C GLN A 28 -7.07 6.41 -9.28
N ALA A 29 -7.89 5.41 -9.62
CA ALA A 29 -8.85 4.86 -8.66
C ALA A 29 -8.17 4.22 -7.44
N ALA A 30 -7.02 3.57 -7.61
CA ALA A 30 -6.24 3.01 -6.51
C ALA A 30 -5.69 4.12 -5.60
N LEU A 31 -5.08 5.16 -6.18
CA LEU A 31 -4.55 6.32 -5.45
C LEU A 31 -5.67 7.08 -4.71
N ASP A 32 -6.82 7.29 -5.35
CA ASP A 32 -7.98 7.92 -4.72
C ASP A 32 -8.45 7.15 -3.47
N LYS A 33 -8.51 5.82 -3.56
CA LYS A 33 -8.89 4.99 -2.42
C LYS A 33 -7.85 5.03 -1.30
N ILE A 34 -6.55 4.99 -1.62
CA ILE A 34 -5.48 5.19 -0.62
C ILE A 34 -5.63 6.58 0.03
N GLY A 35 -5.82 7.62 -0.76
CA GLY A 35 -5.96 8.99 -0.26
C GLY A 35 -7.15 9.15 0.69
N ARG A 36 -8.28 8.48 0.42
CA ARG A 36 -9.43 8.44 1.35
C ARG A 36 -9.05 7.72 2.65
N LYS A 37 -8.44 6.55 2.56
CA LYS A 37 -8.02 5.76 3.73
C LYS A 37 -7.03 6.53 4.61
N VAL A 38 -6.04 7.20 4.01
CA VAL A 38 -5.07 8.05 4.72
C VAL A 38 -5.72 9.27 5.39
N LYS A 39 -6.84 9.78 4.85
CA LYS A 39 -7.61 10.87 5.48
C LYS A 39 -8.50 10.37 6.62
N GLU A 40 -9.03 9.15 6.51
CA GLU A 40 -9.79 8.48 7.57
C GLU A 40 -8.88 8.16 8.77
N GLU A 41 -7.67 7.67 8.50
CA GLU A 41 -6.65 7.41 9.52
C GLU A 41 -6.02 8.73 9.99
N GLN A 42 -6.53 9.31 11.08
CA GLN A 42 -6.02 10.58 11.62
C GLN A 42 -4.59 10.46 12.18
N GLN A 43 -4.18 9.26 12.61
CA GLN A 43 -2.88 9.00 13.21
C GLN A 43 -2.24 7.74 12.62
N THR A 44 -0.91 7.78 12.46
CA THR A 44 -0.14 6.61 12.03
C THR A 44 0.00 5.65 13.22
N PRO A 45 -0.26 4.34 13.04
CA PRO A 45 0.00 3.34 14.08
C PRO A 45 1.47 3.35 14.53
N GLU A 46 1.74 2.89 15.75
CA GLU A 46 3.09 2.86 16.35
C GLU A 46 4.10 2.07 15.50
N ASN A 47 3.65 0.95 14.92
CA ASN A 47 4.49 0.11 14.06
C ASN A 47 4.58 0.61 12.61
N GLY A 48 3.93 1.72 12.29
CA GLY A 48 3.70 2.16 10.91
C GLY A 48 2.54 1.41 10.24
N VAL A 49 2.38 1.64 8.94
CA VAL A 49 1.29 1.06 8.14
C VAL A 49 1.76 0.82 6.70
N ALA A 50 1.35 -0.32 6.14
CA ALA A 50 1.54 -0.64 4.73
C ALA A 50 0.18 -0.63 4.02
N PHE A 51 0.08 0.16 2.95
CA PHE A 51 -1.10 0.21 2.09
C PHE A 51 -0.81 -0.51 0.77
N PHE A 52 -1.73 -1.38 0.37
CA PHE A 52 -1.73 -2.01 -0.94
C PHE A 52 -3.01 -1.61 -1.66
N ALA A 53 -2.92 -1.15 -2.90
CA ALA A 53 -4.08 -0.83 -3.72
C ALA A 53 -3.86 -1.22 -5.17
N GLY A 54 -4.87 -1.82 -5.78
CA GLY A 54 -4.76 -2.25 -7.16
C GLY A 54 -6.03 -2.92 -7.69
N ASN A 55 -6.04 -3.16 -9.00
CA ASN A 55 -7.09 -3.93 -9.65
C ASN A 55 -6.80 -5.43 -9.48
N VAL A 56 -7.69 -6.16 -8.82
CA VAL A 56 -7.61 -7.62 -8.64
C VAL A 56 -8.64 -8.39 -9.46
N SER A 57 -9.34 -7.70 -10.36
CA SER A 57 -10.30 -8.37 -11.23
C SER A 57 -9.60 -9.29 -12.22
N GLU A 58 -10.06 -10.54 -12.27
CA GLU A 58 -9.70 -11.53 -13.28
C GLU A 58 -10.44 -11.30 -14.62
N ARG A 59 -11.44 -10.40 -14.64
CA ARG A 59 -12.28 -10.15 -15.81
C ARG A 59 -11.95 -8.83 -16.47
N GLU A 60 -11.54 -8.91 -17.73
CA GLU A 60 -11.28 -7.74 -18.55
C GLU A 60 -12.52 -6.85 -18.67
N GLY A 61 -12.34 -5.53 -18.55
CA GLY A 61 -13.43 -4.55 -18.63
C GLY A 61 -14.27 -4.38 -17.37
N ARG A 62 -14.07 -5.19 -16.32
CA ARG A 62 -14.71 -5.00 -15.00
C ARG A 62 -13.66 -4.77 -13.93
N PRO A 63 -13.16 -3.53 -13.73
CA PRO A 63 -12.15 -3.27 -12.71
C PRO A 63 -12.71 -3.53 -11.30
N ASP A 64 -11.95 -4.27 -10.49
CA ASP A 64 -12.20 -4.47 -9.06
C ASP A 64 -11.01 -3.89 -8.30
N ILE A 65 -11.10 -2.60 -7.99
CA ILE A 65 -10.05 -1.89 -7.26
C ILE A 65 -10.24 -2.16 -5.79
N GLN A 66 -9.29 -2.82 -5.16
CA GLN A 66 -9.30 -3.08 -3.72
C GLN A 66 -8.14 -2.37 -3.03
N VAL A 67 -8.32 -2.11 -1.74
CA VAL A 67 -7.30 -1.52 -0.87
C VAL A 67 -7.19 -2.38 0.39
N TRP A 68 -5.96 -2.68 0.77
CA TRP A 68 -5.64 -3.37 2.01
C TRP A 68 -4.72 -2.50 2.85
N GLU A 69 -4.95 -2.58 4.15
CA GLU A 69 -4.13 -1.97 5.17
C GLU A 69 -3.53 -3.09 6.02
N VAL A 70 -2.23 -3.03 6.23
CA VAL A 70 -1.51 -4.01 7.05
C VAL A 70 -0.67 -3.26 8.07
N ILE A 71 -0.86 -3.57 9.34
CA ILE A 71 -0.02 -3.09 10.44
C ILE A 71 1.13 -4.11 10.61
N PRO A 72 2.39 -3.69 10.44
CA PRO A 72 3.54 -4.57 10.59
C PRO A 72 3.73 -5.04 12.04
N PRO A 73 4.40 -6.19 12.27
CA PRO A 73 4.65 -6.70 13.62
C PRO A 73 5.64 -5.85 14.43
N HIS A 74 6.54 -5.12 13.76
CA HIS A 74 7.55 -4.25 14.34
C HIS A 74 7.56 -2.88 13.64
N PRO A 75 8.03 -1.81 14.30
CA PRO A 75 8.14 -0.49 13.68
C PRO A 75 8.96 -0.50 12.40
N ILE A 76 8.40 0.09 11.34
CA ILE A 76 9.14 0.34 10.09
C ILE A 76 9.94 1.63 10.22
N GLU A 77 11.23 1.58 9.91
CA GLU A 77 12.14 2.74 9.98
C GLU A 77 12.20 3.58 8.69
N SER A 78 11.71 3.03 7.57
CA SER A 78 11.82 3.65 6.23
C SER A 78 10.49 3.77 5.49
N ARG A 79 10.37 4.80 4.64
CA ARG A 79 9.21 4.97 3.75
C ARG A 79 9.53 4.34 2.39
N HIS A 80 8.69 3.41 1.94
CA HIS A 80 8.78 2.82 0.61
C HIS A 80 7.50 3.06 -0.18
N TYR A 81 7.63 3.39 -1.46
CA TYR A 81 6.53 3.48 -2.42
C TYR A 81 6.94 2.81 -3.71
N ARG A 82 6.04 2.01 -4.29
CA ARG A 82 6.24 1.34 -5.56
C ARG A 82 4.91 1.09 -6.25
N CYS A 83 4.83 1.44 -7.53
CA CYS A 83 3.75 1.04 -8.43
C CYS A 83 4.30 -0.04 -9.37
N ASP A 84 3.68 -1.21 -9.38
CA ASP A 84 4.08 -2.33 -10.24
C ASP A 84 2.85 -3.18 -10.60
N LYS A 85 3.03 -4.20 -11.45
CA LYS A 85 1.97 -5.15 -11.83
C LYS A 85 1.58 -6.08 -10.68
N GLU A 86 2.51 -6.35 -9.77
CA GLU A 86 2.33 -7.24 -8.63
C GLU A 86 2.67 -6.54 -7.33
N PHE A 87 2.03 -6.96 -6.23
CA PHE A 87 2.34 -6.44 -4.92
C PHE A 87 3.66 -7.00 -4.40
N VAL A 88 4.56 -6.10 -4.00
CA VAL A 88 5.81 -6.48 -3.34
C VAL A 88 5.55 -6.78 -1.87
N LEU A 89 5.45 -8.06 -1.55
CA LEU A 89 5.15 -8.54 -0.18
C LEU A 89 6.41 -8.96 0.59
N GLU A 90 7.55 -9.06 -0.08
CA GLU A 90 8.79 -9.60 0.49
C GLU A 90 9.21 -8.91 1.80
N PRO A 91 9.24 -7.55 1.90
CA PRO A 91 9.65 -6.89 3.14
C PRO A 91 8.78 -7.28 4.34
N LEU A 92 7.46 -7.31 4.16
CA LEU A 92 6.53 -7.70 5.22
C LEU A 92 6.66 -9.18 5.59
N ARG A 93 6.91 -10.05 4.61
CA ARG A 93 7.13 -11.49 4.86
C ARG A 93 8.37 -11.72 5.70
N GLN A 94 9.48 -11.03 5.41
CA GLN A 94 10.70 -11.12 6.21
C GLN A 94 10.47 -10.67 7.65
N MET A 95 9.76 -9.55 7.87
CA MET A 95 9.41 -9.08 9.22
C MET A 95 8.59 -10.10 10.03
N ILE A 96 7.70 -10.85 9.38
CA ILE A 96 6.90 -11.90 10.04
C ILE A 96 7.78 -13.11 10.38
N ILE A 97 8.72 -13.47 9.51
CA ILE A 97 9.64 -14.59 9.76
C ILE A 97 10.54 -14.26 10.95
N GLU A 98 11.13 -13.06 10.98
CA GLU A 98 11.96 -12.58 12.08
C GLU A 98 11.21 -12.58 13.42
N ASP A 99 9.97 -12.09 13.46
CA ASP A 99 9.12 -12.12 14.67
C ASP A 99 8.90 -13.55 15.19
N LYS A 100 8.59 -14.50 14.29
CA LYS A 100 8.40 -15.92 14.66
C LYS A 100 9.68 -16.53 15.22
N VAL A 101 10.83 -16.20 14.63
CA VAL A 101 12.14 -16.66 15.09
C VAL A 101 12.42 -16.12 16.49
N ILE A 102 12.26 -14.80 16.73
CA ILE A 102 12.46 -14.17 18.05
C ILE A 102 11.55 -14.81 19.11
N ARG A 103 10.26 -14.98 18.81
CA ARG A 103 9.31 -15.61 19.74
C ARG A 103 9.65 -17.06 20.06
N SER A 104 10.28 -17.78 19.13
CA SER A 104 10.73 -19.17 19.36
C SER A 104 11.95 -19.26 20.30
N TYR A 105 12.80 -18.23 20.34
CA TYR A 105 13.91 -18.12 21.30
C TYR A 105 13.44 -17.66 22.68
N SER A 106 12.47 -16.75 22.75
CA SER A 106 11.93 -16.25 24.03
C SER A 106 11.11 -17.28 24.82
N ARG A 107 10.69 -18.39 24.19
CA ARG A 107 9.93 -19.48 24.83
C ARG A 107 10.81 -20.65 25.29
N ARG A 108 12.14 -20.51 25.28
CA ARG A 108 13.08 -21.47 25.87
C ARG A 108 13.75 -20.90 27.10
#